data_AF-A0AAD4HTF0-F1
#
_entry.id   AF-A0AAD4HTF0-F1
#
_cell.length_a   1.000
_cell.length_b   1.000
_cell.length_c   1.000
_cell.angle_alpha   90.00
_cell.angle_beta   90.00
_cell.angle_gamma   90.00
#
_symmetry.space_group_name_H-M   'P 1'
#
loop_
_entity.id
_entity.type
_entity.pdbx_description
1 polymer ?
#
loop_
_entity_poly.entity_id
_entity_poly.type
_entity_poly.pdbx_seq_one_letter_code
_entity_poly.pdbx_strand_id
1 'polypeptide(L)'
;MATTTASSFISSVILQPIIVAISSAVYSSLLSYEMVGNLDWRPIAICATSDVLVIAADHLKDQEVVTGTRGAAVIKRFTPLARIFLALNASLLVAALSLSPPQATFFTAAFTAPAFLWTTPLDVSRIGAVLKRFIGANYSREVNKDHKPFVIKRVPGMKAFFSGTIRSCGVFFVVHSALQSSLTSTHNALPWTIAETVLWSIVNRTGHCIMSDVRDYDEDKEAGVPTIPVLLDSLLKTRVLLTIVHAAVLTAFRHNPFIVASSCFAIALVWILGKDTPKPYFRLSLHSQSIFIVTYALLLAFNLL
;
A
#
# COMPACT_ATOMS: atom_id res chain seq x y z
N MET A 1 3.37 16.97 20.90
CA MET A 1 2.58 16.81 19.65
C MET A 1 2.92 17.94 18.70
N ALA A 2 3.37 17.63 17.48
CA ALA A 2 3.68 18.65 16.48
C ALA A 2 2.40 19.33 15.97
N THR A 3 2.39 20.66 15.93
CA THR A 3 1.27 21.43 15.35
C THR A 3 1.18 21.22 13.84
N THR A 4 0.00 20.84 13.34
CA THR A 4 -0.28 20.75 11.90
C THR A 4 -0.03 22.09 11.20
N THR A 5 0.87 22.07 10.22
CA THR A 5 1.16 23.20 9.31
C THR A 5 0.54 22.93 7.94
N ALA A 6 0.42 23.97 7.10
CA ALA A 6 -0.02 23.80 5.72
C ALA A 6 0.89 22.83 4.94
N SER A 7 2.22 22.95 5.13
CA SER A 7 3.21 22.08 4.49
C SER A 7 3.06 20.63 4.94
N SER A 8 2.91 20.38 6.25
CA SER A 8 2.72 19.02 6.75
C SER A 8 1.40 18.41 6.28
N PHE A 9 0.31 19.19 6.23
CA PHE A 9 -0.99 18.76 5.71
C PHE A 9 -0.91 18.38 4.23
N ILE A 10 -0.37 19.26 3.38
CA ILE A 10 -0.24 18.98 1.94
C ILE A 10 0.67 17.77 1.73
N SER A 11 1.78 17.69 2.47
CA SER A 11 2.72 16.57 2.36
C SER A 11 2.06 15.23 2.73
N SER A 12 1.25 15.17 3.78
CA SER A 12 0.64 13.92 4.25
C SER A 12 -0.64 13.55 3.49
N VAL A 13 -1.54 14.50 3.24
CA VAL A 13 -2.89 14.24 2.69
C VAL A 13 -2.93 14.25 1.17
N ILE A 14 -1.98 14.92 0.50
CA ILE A 14 -1.98 15.04 -0.96
C ILE A 14 -0.74 14.37 -1.56
N LEU A 15 0.46 14.83 -1.17
CA LEU A 15 1.70 14.41 -1.83
C LEU A 15 2.05 12.94 -1.56
N GLN A 16 1.97 12.50 -0.30
CA GLN A 16 2.28 11.10 0.05
C GLN A 16 1.35 10.09 -0.67
N PRO A 17 0.01 10.30 -0.72
CA PRO A 17 -0.89 9.48 -1.53
C PRO A 17 -0.51 9.43 -3.01
N ILE A 18 -0.18 10.57 -3.63
CA ILE A 18 0.23 10.62 -5.05
C ILE A 18 1.50 9.80 -5.27
N ILE A 19 2.51 9.93 -4.40
CA ILE A 19 3.77 9.19 -4.51
C ILE A 19 3.51 7.68 -4.43
N VAL A 20 2.63 7.24 -3.53
CA VAL A 20 2.27 5.82 -3.43
C VAL A 20 1.47 5.37 -4.66
N ALA A 21 0.57 6.20 -5.18
CA ALA A 21 -0.19 5.92 -6.39
C ALA A 21 0.71 5.77 -7.63
N ILE A 22 1.77 6.58 -7.76
CA ILE A 22 2.77 6.42 -8.82
C ILE A 22 3.41 5.03 -8.77
N SER A 23 3.76 4.56 -7.58
CA SER A 23 4.31 3.21 -7.42
C SER A 23 3.33 2.13 -7.88
N SER A 24 2.03 2.27 -7.56
CA SER A 24 1.00 1.35 -8.05
C SER A 24 0.80 1.45 -9.54
N ALA A 25 0.75 2.65 -10.11
CA ALA A 25 0.58 2.85 -11.54
C ALA A 25 1.69 2.17 -12.35
N VAL A 26 2.94 2.32 -11.89
CA VAL A 26 4.10 1.65 -12.52
C VAL A 26 3.99 0.13 -12.41
N TYR A 27 3.62 -0.40 -11.24
CA TYR A 27 3.49 -1.83 -11.01
C TYR A 27 2.31 -2.47 -11.76
N SER A 28 1.16 -1.81 -11.80
CA SER A 28 0.00 -2.27 -12.57
C SER A 28 0.22 -2.17 -14.08
N SER A 29 0.98 -1.17 -14.55
CA SER A 29 1.40 -1.08 -15.95
C SER A 29 2.26 -2.26 -16.33
N LEU A 30 3.17 -2.65 -15.43
CA LEU A 30 4.00 -3.82 -15.60
C LEU A 30 3.17 -5.09 -15.78
N LEU A 31 2.31 -5.37 -14.80
CA LEU A 31 1.46 -6.55 -14.82
C LEU A 31 0.51 -6.57 -16.03
N SER A 32 -0.01 -5.41 -16.45
CA SER A 32 -0.82 -5.30 -17.66
C SER A 32 -0.01 -5.72 -18.89
N TYR A 33 1.19 -5.16 -19.04
CA TYR A 33 2.09 -5.52 -20.12
C TYR A 33 2.49 -7.01 -20.06
N GLU A 34 2.74 -7.54 -18.86
CA GLU A 34 3.11 -8.95 -18.69
C GLU A 34 2.01 -9.93 -19.09
N MET A 35 0.75 -9.58 -18.80
CA MET A 35 -0.38 -10.49 -19.02
C MET A 35 -0.86 -10.51 -20.47
N VAL A 36 -0.87 -9.36 -21.15
CA VAL A 36 -1.51 -9.23 -22.47
C VAL A 36 -0.67 -8.50 -23.51
N GLY A 37 0.57 -8.10 -23.16
CA GLY A 37 1.48 -7.38 -24.06
C GLY A 37 1.09 -5.92 -24.33
N ASN A 38 0.05 -5.41 -23.67
CA ASN A 38 -0.47 -4.06 -23.86
C ASN A 38 -0.80 -3.40 -22.52
N LEU A 39 -0.74 -2.07 -22.51
CA LEU A 39 -1.16 -1.27 -21.37
C LEU A 39 -2.67 -1.02 -21.44
N ASP A 40 -3.37 -1.38 -20.37
CA ASP A 40 -4.77 -1.02 -20.17
C ASP A 40 -4.87 -0.01 -19.03
N TRP A 41 -5.44 1.16 -19.33
CA TRP A 41 -5.57 2.24 -18.37
C TRP A 41 -6.53 1.91 -17.22
N ARG A 42 -7.49 1.00 -17.40
CA ARG A 42 -8.54 0.68 -16.42
C ARG A 42 -7.96 0.11 -15.12
N PRO A 43 -7.22 -1.03 -15.12
CA PRO A 43 -6.62 -1.55 -13.89
C PRO A 43 -5.57 -0.61 -13.30
N ILE A 44 -4.85 0.16 -14.14
CA ILE A 44 -3.89 1.17 -13.69
C ILE A 44 -4.61 2.28 -12.89
N ALA A 45 -5.69 2.82 -13.42
CA ALA A 45 -6.51 3.83 -12.76
C ALA A 45 -7.13 3.28 -11.48
N ILE A 46 -7.67 2.06 -11.48
CA ILE A 46 -8.25 1.41 -10.30
C ILE A 46 -7.21 1.33 -9.17
N CYS A 47 -6.02 0.79 -9.46
CA CYS A 47 -4.98 0.61 -8.44
C CYS A 47 -4.45 1.96 -7.92
N ALA A 48 -4.15 2.91 -8.81
CA ALA A 48 -3.60 4.21 -8.43
C ALA A 48 -4.61 5.03 -7.60
N THR A 49 -5.87 5.09 -8.04
CA THR A 49 -6.91 5.84 -7.31
C THR A 49 -7.29 5.18 -5.98
N SER A 50 -7.29 3.85 -5.91
CA SER A 50 -7.53 3.12 -4.65
C SER A 50 -6.48 3.47 -3.58
N ASP A 51 -5.19 3.50 -3.97
CA ASP A 51 -4.11 3.94 -3.09
C ASP A 51 -4.30 5.38 -2.61
N VAL A 52 -4.65 6.28 -3.54
CA VAL A 52 -4.90 7.68 -3.18
C VAL A 52 -6.00 7.76 -2.13
N LEU A 53 -7.13 7.11 -2.38
CA LEU A 53 -8.30 7.18 -1.51
C LEU A 53 -8.00 6.61 -0.12
N VAL A 54 -7.37 5.43 -0.04
CA VAL A 54 -7.05 4.78 1.23
C VAL A 54 -6.09 5.65 2.06
N ILE A 55 -4.99 6.10 1.46
CA ILE A 55 -3.94 6.80 2.20
C ILE A 55 -4.35 8.23 2.54
N ALA A 56 -4.98 8.94 1.60
CA ALA A 56 -5.45 10.30 1.85
C ALA A 56 -6.59 10.31 2.88
N ALA A 57 -7.51 9.34 2.85
CA ALA A 57 -8.58 9.26 3.85
C ALA A 57 -8.05 8.95 5.26
N ASP A 58 -7.12 7.99 5.38
CA ASP A 58 -6.49 7.65 6.66
C ASP A 58 -5.73 8.86 7.23
N HIS A 59 -4.89 9.51 6.42
CA HIS A 59 -4.15 10.68 6.86
C HIS A 59 -5.03 11.90 7.13
N LEU A 60 -6.12 12.11 6.38
CA LEU A 60 -7.07 13.19 6.65
C LEU A 60 -7.75 12.98 8.02
N LYS A 61 -8.18 11.75 8.31
CA LYS A 61 -8.76 11.38 9.60
C LYS A 61 -7.77 11.58 10.74
N ASP A 62 -6.51 11.19 10.56
CA ASP A 62 -5.46 11.41 11.56
C ASP A 62 -5.22 12.90 11.84
N GLN A 63 -5.26 13.75 10.80
CA GLN A 63 -5.13 15.20 11.00
C GLN A 63 -6.32 15.78 11.79
N GLU A 64 -7.55 15.32 11.54
CA GLU A 64 -8.76 15.80 12.22
C GLU A 64 -8.74 15.51 13.74
N VAL A 65 -8.07 14.44 14.18
CA VAL A 65 -8.00 14.06 15.61
C VAL A 65 -6.93 14.83 16.39
N VAL A 66 -5.85 15.28 15.73
CA VAL A 66 -4.65 15.81 16.40
C VAL A 66 -4.72 17.32 16.69
N THR A 67 -5.77 18.03 16.27
CA THR A 67 -5.73 19.50 16.25
C THR A 67 -6.07 20.23 17.54
N GLY A 68 -5.11 21.04 18.01
CA GLY A 68 -5.36 22.25 18.81
C GLY A 68 -5.77 23.48 17.97
N THR A 69 -6.03 24.62 18.61
CA THR A 69 -6.68 25.82 18.00
C THR A 69 -6.01 26.37 16.74
N ARG A 70 -4.67 26.40 16.64
CA ARG A 70 -3.94 26.83 15.42
C ARG A 70 -4.03 25.82 14.27
N GLY A 71 -4.07 24.53 14.59
CA GLY A 71 -4.21 23.47 13.58
C GLY A 71 -5.62 23.41 12.99
N ALA A 72 -6.63 23.76 13.78
CA ALA A 72 -8.03 23.81 13.33
C ALA A 72 -8.24 24.80 12.17
N ALA A 73 -7.53 25.95 12.16
CA ALA A 73 -7.60 26.90 11.07
C ALA A 73 -6.98 26.37 9.77
N VAL A 74 -5.86 25.63 9.86
CA VAL A 74 -5.22 24.96 8.71
C VAL A 74 -6.14 23.88 8.14
N ILE A 75 -6.69 23.01 9.00
CA ILE A 75 -7.66 21.99 8.57
C ILE A 75 -8.85 22.64 7.88
N LYS A 76 -9.49 23.65 8.49
CA LYS A 76 -10.62 24.34 7.89
C LYS A 76 -10.30 24.90 6.49
N ARG A 77 -9.08 25.41 6.28
CA ARG A 77 -8.65 25.97 4.99
C ARG A 77 -8.38 24.90 3.93
N PHE A 78 -7.75 23.78 4.29
CA PHE A 78 -7.26 22.78 3.32
C PHE A 78 -8.14 21.53 3.19
N THR A 79 -9.04 21.27 4.12
CA THR A 79 -10.02 20.16 4.02
C THR A 79 -10.88 20.24 2.74
N PRO A 80 -11.36 21.41 2.28
CA PRO A 80 -12.08 21.48 1.01
C PRO A 80 -11.24 20.98 -0.18
N LEU A 81 -9.95 21.35 -0.22
CA LEU A 81 -9.02 20.89 -1.25
C LEU A 81 -8.82 19.36 -1.18
N ALA A 82 -8.61 18.83 0.03
CA ALA A 82 -8.48 17.38 0.23
C ALA A 82 -9.75 16.63 -0.19
N ARG A 83 -10.94 17.17 0.10
CA ARG A 83 -12.23 16.58 -0.31
C ARG A 83 -12.42 16.61 -1.82
N ILE A 84 -12.06 17.70 -2.49
CA ILE A 84 -12.09 17.76 -3.97
C ILE A 84 -11.12 16.73 -4.55
N PHE A 85 -9.89 16.65 -4.02
CA PHE A 85 -8.89 15.66 -4.44
C PHE A 85 -9.39 14.22 -4.28
N LEU A 86 -9.99 13.89 -3.13
CA LEU A 86 -10.62 12.59 -2.88
C LEU A 86 -11.81 12.33 -3.83
N ALA A 87 -12.68 13.33 -4.03
CA ALA A 87 -13.85 13.20 -4.90
C ALA A 87 -13.43 12.93 -6.35
N LEU A 88 -12.44 13.64 -6.88
CA LEU A 88 -11.93 13.42 -8.23
C LEU A 88 -11.35 12.01 -8.40
N ASN A 89 -10.59 11.52 -7.42
CA ASN A 89 -10.06 10.14 -7.45
C ASN A 89 -11.17 9.10 -7.32
N ALA A 90 -12.20 9.35 -6.50
CA ALA A 90 -13.36 8.48 -6.39
C ALA A 90 -14.16 8.43 -7.70
N SER A 91 -14.36 9.58 -8.36
CA SER A 91 -15.02 9.64 -9.67
C SER A 91 -14.24 8.86 -10.73
N LEU A 92 -12.92 8.99 -10.76
CA LEU A 92 -12.07 8.23 -11.68
C LEU A 92 -12.10 6.72 -11.38
N LEU A 93 -12.07 6.34 -10.10
CA LEU A 93 -12.21 4.94 -9.69
C LEU A 93 -13.55 4.36 -10.15
N VAL A 94 -14.66 5.07 -9.92
CA VAL A 94 -16.00 4.65 -10.35
C VAL A 94 -16.05 4.51 -11.86
N ALA A 95 -15.54 5.49 -12.62
CA ALA A 95 -15.50 5.42 -14.08
C ALA A 95 -14.70 4.20 -14.57
N ALA A 96 -13.52 3.95 -14.00
CA ALA A 96 -12.69 2.80 -14.37
C ALA A 96 -13.36 1.45 -14.03
N LEU A 97 -14.01 1.35 -12.87
CA LEU A 97 -14.77 0.16 -12.46
C LEU A 97 -16.01 -0.08 -13.33
N SER A 98 -16.75 0.98 -13.68
CA SER A 98 -17.92 0.89 -14.57
C SER A 98 -17.55 0.42 -15.99
N LEU A 99 -16.31 0.65 -16.40
CA LEU A 99 -15.77 0.20 -17.69
C LEU A 99 -14.99 -1.12 -17.59
N SER A 100 -14.99 -1.77 -16.42
CA SER A 100 -14.30 -3.03 -16.17
C SER A 100 -15.30 -4.17 -15.93
N PRO A 101 -14.89 -5.44 -16.11
CA PRO A 101 -15.69 -6.59 -15.71
C PRO A 101 -16.08 -6.53 -14.22
N PRO A 102 -17.27 -7.03 -13.82
CA PRO A 102 -17.73 -6.98 -12.41
C PRO A 102 -16.75 -7.63 -11.40
N GLN A 103 -15.95 -8.59 -11.85
CA GLN A 103 -14.91 -9.21 -11.04
C GLN A 103 -13.85 -8.19 -10.56
N ALA A 104 -13.50 -7.20 -11.39
CA ALA A 104 -12.56 -6.15 -11.00
C ALA A 104 -13.09 -5.33 -9.82
N THR A 105 -14.40 -5.06 -9.80
CA THR A 105 -15.07 -4.41 -8.66
C THR A 105 -14.99 -5.28 -7.41
N PHE A 106 -15.24 -6.58 -7.52
CA PHE A 106 -15.14 -7.51 -6.39
C PHE A 106 -13.72 -7.52 -5.80
N PHE A 107 -12.69 -7.70 -6.63
CA PHE A 107 -11.30 -7.72 -6.15
C PHE A 107 -10.86 -6.37 -5.59
N THR A 108 -11.24 -5.27 -6.24
CA THR A 108 -10.98 -3.92 -5.72
C THR A 108 -11.59 -3.75 -4.32
N ALA A 109 -12.84 -4.15 -4.13
CA ALA A 109 -13.48 -4.08 -2.82
C ALA A 109 -12.78 -4.98 -1.79
N ALA A 110 -12.45 -6.22 -2.17
CA ALA A 110 -11.81 -7.19 -1.28
C ALA A 110 -10.44 -6.74 -0.76
N PHE A 111 -9.65 -6.04 -1.58
CA PHE A 111 -8.32 -5.58 -1.21
C PHE A 111 -8.29 -4.14 -0.66
N THR A 112 -9.22 -3.27 -1.04
CA THR A 112 -9.27 -1.89 -0.55
C THR A 112 -10.06 -1.77 0.77
N ALA A 113 -11.11 -2.56 0.99
CA ALA A 113 -11.92 -2.47 2.22
C ALA A 113 -11.14 -2.74 3.52
N PRO A 114 -10.24 -3.75 3.61
CA PRO A 114 -9.42 -3.94 4.80
C PRO A 114 -8.54 -2.74 5.13
N ALA A 115 -8.09 -1.99 4.11
CA ALA A 115 -7.26 -0.82 4.28
C ALA A 115 -8.05 0.39 4.82
N PHE A 116 -9.34 0.54 4.47
CA PHE A 116 -10.21 1.52 5.12
C PHE A 116 -10.56 1.16 6.57
N LEU A 117 -10.55 -0.14 6.90
CA LEU A 117 -10.82 -0.64 8.25
C LEU A 117 -9.55 -0.76 9.12
N TRP A 118 -8.40 -0.32 8.61
CA TRP A 118 -7.07 -0.56 9.18
C TRP A 118 -6.92 -0.10 10.64
N THR A 119 -7.50 1.06 10.97
CA THR A 119 -7.49 1.67 12.30
C THR A 119 -8.82 1.50 13.05
N THR A 120 -9.82 0.88 12.42
CA THR A 120 -11.17 0.75 12.97
C THR A 120 -11.24 -0.43 13.95
N PRO A 121 -11.70 -0.22 15.20
CA PRO A 121 -11.95 -1.32 16.12
C PRO A 121 -13.09 -2.20 15.58
N LEU A 122 -12.72 -3.40 15.12
CA LEU A 122 -13.63 -4.44 14.67
C LEU A 122 -14.11 -5.21 15.89
N ASP A 123 -15.32 -4.89 16.33
CA ASP A 123 -16.02 -5.69 17.31
C ASP A 123 -16.84 -6.76 16.56
N VAL A 124 -16.29 -7.97 16.52
CA VAL A 124 -16.90 -9.14 15.85
C VAL A 124 -18.31 -9.42 16.38
N SER A 125 -18.57 -9.09 17.65
CA SER A 125 -19.90 -9.25 18.25
C SER A 125 -20.92 -8.24 17.70
N ARG A 126 -20.51 -6.98 17.50
CA ARG A 126 -21.32 -5.95 16.83
C ARG A 126 -21.53 -6.24 15.35
N ILE A 127 -20.48 -6.67 14.64
CA ILE A 127 -20.58 -7.03 13.22
C ILE A 127 -21.53 -8.22 13.05
N GLY A 128 -21.41 -9.24 13.89
CA GLY A 128 -22.33 -10.37 13.93
C GLY A 128 -23.77 -9.96 14.26
N ALA A 129 -23.97 -9.00 15.17
CA ALA A 129 -25.29 -8.45 15.49
C ALA A 129 -25.89 -7.64 14.32
N VAL A 130 -25.10 -6.83 13.62
CA VAL A 130 -25.54 -6.07 12.43
C VAL A 130 -25.90 -7.02 11.30
N LEU A 131 -25.06 -8.04 11.02
CA LEU A 131 -25.31 -9.02 9.98
C LEU A 131 -26.56 -9.86 10.28
N LYS A 132 -26.75 -10.29 11.54
CA LYS A 132 -27.94 -11.04 11.97
C LYS A 132 -29.22 -10.19 11.98
N ARG A 133 -29.11 -8.88 12.27
CA ARG A 133 -30.21 -7.92 12.14
C ARG A 133 -30.60 -7.69 10.68
N PHE A 134 -29.62 -7.66 9.77
CA PHE A 134 -29.87 -7.62 8.32
C PHE A 134 -30.52 -8.92 7.80
N ILE A 135 -30.19 -10.07 8.40
CA ILE A 135 -30.76 -11.38 8.04
C ILE A 135 -32.09 -11.66 8.79
N GLY A 136 -32.59 -10.72 9.59
CA GLY A 136 -33.88 -10.85 10.29
C GLY A 136 -33.92 -11.88 11.42
N ALA A 137 -32.76 -12.32 11.93
CA ALA A 137 -32.68 -13.28 13.02
C ALA A 137 -32.83 -12.56 14.38
N ASN A 138 -33.99 -12.72 15.03
CA ASN A 138 -34.24 -12.22 16.38
C ASN A 138 -33.41 -12.99 17.39
N TYR A 139 -32.38 -12.35 17.97
CA TYR A 139 -31.66 -12.91 19.10
C TYR A 139 -31.29 -11.83 20.12
N SER A 140 -31.82 -11.99 21.33
CA SER A 140 -31.47 -11.27 22.55
C SER A 140 -30.37 -12.03 23.29
N ARG A 141 -29.09 -11.80 22.92
CA ARG A 141 -27.96 -12.09 23.82
C ARG A 141 -27.31 -10.79 24.23
N GLU A 142 -27.15 -10.62 25.54
CA GLU A 142 -26.28 -9.61 26.10
C GLU A 142 -24.86 -9.81 25.55
N VAL A 143 -24.36 -8.77 24.88
CA VAL A 143 -23.00 -8.73 24.38
C VAL A 143 -22.06 -8.63 25.57
N ASN A 144 -21.28 -9.68 25.79
CA ASN A 144 -20.25 -9.73 26.84
C ASN A 144 -19.26 -8.57 26.63
N LYS A 145 -19.18 -7.64 27.60
CA LYS A 145 -18.48 -6.35 27.47
C LYS A 145 -16.95 -6.44 27.58
N ASP A 146 -16.38 -7.62 27.86
CA ASP A 146 -14.95 -7.78 28.15
C ASP A 146 -14.06 -8.08 26.94
N HIS A 147 -14.59 -8.06 25.72
CA HIS A 147 -13.77 -8.30 24.53
C HIS A 147 -13.06 -7.02 24.08
N LYS A 148 -11.72 -7.01 24.20
CA LYS A 148 -10.90 -5.96 23.59
C LYS A 148 -11.15 -5.95 22.08
N PRO A 149 -11.52 -4.81 21.48
CA PRO A 149 -11.83 -4.75 20.05
C PRO A 149 -10.61 -5.13 19.22
N PHE A 150 -10.83 -5.92 18.16
CA PHE A 150 -9.77 -6.31 17.25
C PHE A 150 -9.40 -5.14 16.33
N VAL A 151 -8.13 -4.79 16.24
CA VAL A 151 -7.63 -3.74 15.35
C VAL A 151 -6.56 -4.34 14.45
N ILE A 152 -6.77 -4.33 13.13
CA ILE A 152 -5.87 -4.96 12.15
C ILE A 152 -4.43 -4.45 12.32
N LYS A 153 -4.26 -3.13 12.45
CA LYS A 153 -2.94 -2.48 12.68
C LYS A 153 -2.21 -2.96 13.95
N ARG A 154 -2.91 -3.56 14.93
CA ARG A 154 -2.34 -4.00 16.22
C ARG A 154 -1.99 -5.49 16.24
N VAL A 155 -2.17 -6.23 15.15
CA VAL A 155 -1.67 -7.62 15.07
C VAL A 155 -0.14 -7.59 15.03
N PRO A 156 0.57 -8.23 16.00
CA PRO A 156 2.02 -8.14 16.11
C PRO A 156 2.76 -8.51 14.82
N GLY A 157 3.56 -7.59 14.30
CA GLY A 157 4.41 -7.79 13.12
C GLY A 157 3.68 -7.88 11.78
N MET A 158 2.35 -7.99 11.79
CA MET A 158 1.57 -8.26 10.59
C MET A 158 1.21 -7.01 9.79
N LYS A 159 1.33 -5.81 10.38
CA LYS A 159 1.05 -4.53 9.70
C LYS A 159 1.76 -4.43 8.34
N ALA A 160 3.07 -4.64 8.32
CA ALA A 160 3.87 -4.54 7.11
C ALA A 160 3.64 -5.71 6.13
N PHE A 161 3.41 -6.91 6.65
CA PHE A 161 3.10 -8.08 5.82
C PHE A 161 1.75 -7.93 5.12
N PHE A 162 0.69 -7.57 5.85
CA PHE A 162 -0.63 -7.31 5.28
C PHE A 162 -0.58 -6.18 4.25
N SER A 163 0.15 -5.09 4.51
CA SER A 163 0.28 -4.01 3.53
C SER A 163 0.98 -4.46 2.22
N GLY A 164 2.01 -5.31 2.33
CA GLY A 164 2.66 -5.92 1.18
C GLY A 164 1.73 -6.84 0.40
N THR A 165 1.15 -7.82 1.07
CA THR A 165 0.26 -8.82 0.46
C THR A 165 -0.99 -8.21 -0.15
N ILE A 166 -1.69 -7.32 0.57
CA ILE A 166 -2.91 -6.68 0.10
C ILE A 166 -2.63 -5.86 -1.16
N ARG A 167 -1.55 -5.09 -1.18
CA ARG A 167 -1.20 -4.27 -2.33
C ARG A 167 -0.77 -5.12 -3.52
N SER A 168 0.20 -6.01 -3.35
CA SER A 168 0.80 -6.71 -4.47
C SER A 168 -0.13 -7.78 -5.06
N CYS A 169 -0.80 -8.57 -4.21
CA CYS A 169 -1.83 -9.50 -4.68
C CYS A 169 -3.06 -8.75 -5.18
N GLY A 170 -3.46 -7.66 -4.52
CA GLY A 170 -4.62 -6.87 -4.94
C GLY A 170 -4.44 -6.27 -6.34
N VAL A 171 -3.29 -5.69 -6.63
CA VAL A 171 -2.96 -5.20 -7.98
C VAL A 171 -3.00 -6.36 -8.98
N PHE A 172 -2.40 -7.51 -8.67
CA PHE A 172 -2.45 -8.67 -9.56
C PHE A 172 -3.88 -9.12 -9.87
N PHE A 173 -4.73 -9.31 -8.86
CA PHE A 173 -6.11 -9.76 -9.07
C PHE A 173 -6.97 -8.72 -9.79
N VAL A 174 -6.77 -7.43 -9.50
CA VAL A 174 -7.45 -6.34 -10.22
C VAL A 174 -7.02 -6.31 -11.70
N VAL A 175 -5.72 -6.38 -11.99
CA VAL A 175 -5.22 -6.41 -13.37
C VAL A 175 -5.73 -7.65 -14.09
N HIS A 176 -5.59 -8.83 -13.49
CA HIS A 176 -6.06 -10.10 -14.07
C HIS A 176 -7.55 -10.07 -14.39
N SER A 177 -8.39 -9.62 -13.44
CA SER A 177 -9.84 -9.57 -13.62
C SER A 177 -10.29 -8.48 -14.61
N ALA A 178 -9.55 -7.38 -14.74
CA ALA A 178 -9.82 -6.36 -15.74
C ALA A 178 -9.46 -6.81 -17.16
N LEU A 179 -8.46 -7.71 -17.29
CA LEU A 179 -7.87 -8.15 -18.55
C LEU A 179 -8.29 -9.55 -19.01
N GLN A 180 -9.10 -10.29 -18.24
CA GLN A 180 -9.49 -11.68 -18.54
C GLN A 180 -10.04 -11.90 -19.96
N SER A 181 -10.62 -10.88 -20.59
CA SER A 181 -11.16 -10.94 -21.96
C SER A 181 -10.10 -10.85 -23.07
N SER A 182 -8.84 -10.58 -22.73
CA SER A 182 -7.75 -10.24 -23.68
C SER A 182 -6.58 -11.24 -23.68
N LEU A 183 -6.73 -12.39 -23.01
CA LEU A 183 -5.68 -13.43 -22.83
C LEU A 183 -5.31 -14.21 -24.11
N THR A 184 -5.75 -13.79 -25.30
CA THR A 184 -5.49 -14.49 -26.56
C THR A 184 -4.18 -14.11 -27.26
N SER A 185 -3.34 -13.25 -26.68
CA SER A 185 -2.07 -12.86 -27.29
C SER A 185 -0.90 -13.63 -26.68
N THR A 186 -0.31 -14.54 -27.45
CA THR A 186 1.01 -15.14 -27.18
C THR A 186 2.09 -14.05 -27.31
N HIS A 187 2.32 -13.30 -26.24
CA HIS A 187 3.42 -12.33 -26.16
C HIS A 187 4.71 -13.06 -25.79
N ASN A 188 5.82 -12.66 -26.44
CA ASN A 188 7.15 -13.21 -26.18
C ASN A 188 7.55 -13.05 -24.70
N ALA A 189 8.26 -14.07 -24.20
CA ALA A 189 8.63 -14.22 -22.79
C ALA A 189 9.31 -12.95 -22.25
N LEU A 190 8.64 -12.32 -21.28
CA LEU A 190 9.23 -11.26 -20.47
C LEU A 190 10.38 -11.86 -19.63
N PRO A 191 11.34 -11.04 -19.18
CA PRO A 191 12.38 -11.54 -18.28
C PRO A 191 11.83 -11.99 -16.91
N TRP A 192 10.55 -11.77 -16.63
CA TRP A 192 9.93 -12.07 -15.35
C TRP A 192 8.69 -12.95 -15.58
N THR A 193 8.45 -13.85 -14.63
CA THR A 193 7.17 -14.54 -14.52
C THR A 193 6.21 -13.74 -13.65
N ILE A 194 4.90 -13.91 -13.86
CA ILE A 194 3.86 -13.34 -12.98
C ILE A 194 4.14 -13.66 -11.51
N ALA A 195 4.57 -14.89 -11.21
CA ALA A 195 4.89 -15.32 -9.84
C ALA A 195 6.06 -14.52 -9.26
N GLU A 196 7.11 -14.29 -10.05
CA GLU A 196 8.25 -13.46 -9.65
C GLU A 196 7.83 -12.03 -9.40
N THR A 197 7.07 -11.44 -10.31
CA THR A 197 6.55 -10.07 -10.19
C THR A 197 5.76 -9.89 -8.90
N VAL A 198 4.85 -10.82 -8.60
CA VAL A 198 4.02 -10.77 -7.39
C VAL A 198 4.85 -11.00 -6.12
N LEU A 199 5.65 -12.06 -6.06
CA LEU A 199 6.44 -12.40 -4.85
C LEU A 199 7.47 -11.31 -4.53
N TRP A 200 8.20 -10.83 -5.54
CA TRP A 200 9.14 -9.73 -5.38
C TRP A 200 8.42 -8.46 -4.91
N SER A 201 7.27 -8.12 -5.49
CA SER A 201 6.49 -6.95 -5.07
C SER A 201 6.04 -7.04 -3.61
N ILE A 202 5.57 -8.21 -3.16
CA ILE A 202 5.18 -8.42 -1.75
C ILE A 202 6.35 -8.11 -0.84
N VAL A 203 7.51 -8.73 -1.10
CA VAL A 203 8.70 -8.55 -0.26
C VAL A 203 9.17 -7.10 -0.29
N ASN A 204 9.23 -6.49 -1.47
CA ASN A 204 9.68 -5.12 -1.62
C ASN A 204 8.77 -4.13 -0.88
N ARG A 205 7.45 -4.31 -1.00
CA ARG A 205 6.47 -3.47 -0.31
C ARG A 205 6.50 -3.69 1.19
N THR A 206 6.56 -4.93 1.66
CA THR A 206 6.70 -5.24 3.09
C THR A 206 7.98 -4.63 3.66
N GLY A 207 9.10 -4.75 2.95
CA GLY A 207 10.38 -4.13 3.34
C GLY A 207 10.26 -2.61 3.47
N HIS A 208 9.63 -1.94 2.51
CA HIS A 208 9.35 -0.50 2.59
C HIS A 208 8.46 -0.12 3.78
N CYS A 209 7.42 -0.91 4.08
CA CYS A 209 6.56 -0.68 5.24
C CYS A 209 7.35 -0.81 6.55
N ILE A 210 8.22 -1.82 6.67
CA ILE A 210 9.10 -1.98 7.85
C ILE A 210 10.08 -0.79 7.93
N MET A 211 10.62 -0.30 6.82
CA MET A 211 11.47 0.90 6.82
C MET A 211 10.71 2.15 7.28
N SER A 212 9.42 2.26 6.95
CA SER A 212 8.57 3.32 7.49
C SER A 212 8.35 3.15 9.00
N ASP A 213 8.24 1.92 9.49
CA ASP A 213 8.17 1.65 10.93
C ASP A 213 9.52 1.92 11.65
N VAL A 214 10.67 1.75 10.98
CA VAL A 214 11.99 2.14 11.52
C VAL A 214 12.07 3.65 11.73
N ARG A 215 11.52 4.42 10.80
CA ARG A 215 11.42 5.88 10.89
C ARG A 215 10.59 6.31 12.10
N ASP A 216 9.47 5.63 12.32
CA ASP A 216 8.48 5.96 13.35
C ASP A 216 8.70 5.15 14.65
N TYR A 217 9.88 4.54 14.85
CA TYR A 217 10.15 3.58 15.92
C TYR A 217 9.86 4.12 17.33
N ASP A 218 10.33 5.32 17.65
CA ASP A 218 10.15 5.90 18.98
C ASP A 218 8.65 6.19 19.24
N GLU A 219 7.94 6.74 18.24
CA GLU A 219 6.49 7.01 18.30
C GLU A 219 5.65 5.71 18.43
N ASP A 220 5.98 4.68 17.64
CA ASP A 220 5.30 3.38 17.67
C ASP A 220 5.56 2.64 19.00
N LYS A 221 6.77 2.77 19.56
CA LYS A 221 7.13 2.20 20.87
C LYS A 221 6.36 2.86 22.01
N GLU A 222 6.25 4.19 22.01
CA GLU A 222 5.45 4.94 22.98
C GLU A 222 3.95 4.61 22.86
N ALA A 223 3.44 4.47 21.64
CA ALA A 223 2.04 4.14 21.38
C ALA A 223 1.68 2.65 21.58
N GLY A 224 2.67 1.80 21.86
CA GLY A 224 2.49 0.36 22.01
C GLY A 224 2.02 -0.33 20.72
N VAL A 225 2.43 0.18 19.56
CA VAL A 225 2.13 -0.42 18.25
C VAL A 225 3.17 -1.52 17.99
N PRO A 226 2.74 -2.80 17.86
CA PRO A 226 3.68 -3.92 17.77
C PRO A 226 4.22 -4.10 16.35
N THR A 227 4.97 -3.11 15.84
CA THR A 227 5.67 -3.20 14.55
C THR A 227 6.92 -4.06 14.65
N ILE A 228 7.46 -4.52 13.52
CA ILE A 228 8.66 -5.40 13.51
C ILE A 228 9.84 -4.78 14.27
N PRO A 229 10.19 -3.49 14.09
CA PRO A 229 11.27 -2.88 14.87
C PRO A 229 11.01 -2.85 16.37
N VAL A 230 9.77 -2.59 16.78
CA VAL A 230 9.34 -2.59 18.19
C VAL A 230 9.40 -4.00 18.79
N LEU A 231 8.93 -5.02 18.06
CA LEU A 231 8.95 -6.41 18.51
C LEU A 231 10.37 -6.98 18.66
N LEU A 232 11.30 -6.55 17.79
CA LEU A 232 12.71 -6.93 17.90
C LEU A 232 13.49 -6.09 18.94
N ASP A 233 12.87 -5.02 19.41
CA ASP A 233 13.42 -3.97 20.26
C ASP A 233 14.81 -3.47 19.79
N SER A 234 15.01 -3.43 18.47
CA SER A 234 16.32 -3.09 17.91
C SER A 234 16.23 -2.77 16.42
N LEU A 235 16.63 -1.54 16.07
CA LEU A 235 16.75 -1.13 14.67
C LEU A 235 17.84 -1.90 13.92
N LEU A 236 18.92 -2.30 14.61
CA LEU A 236 19.99 -3.09 14.00
C LEU A 236 19.47 -4.49 13.61
N LYS A 237 18.74 -5.17 14.50
CA LYS A 237 18.14 -6.47 14.18
C LYS A 237 17.16 -6.35 13.00
N THR A 238 16.38 -5.28 12.93
CA THR A 238 15.50 -5.01 11.78
C THR A 238 16.29 -4.85 10.49
N ARG A 239 17.37 -4.08 10.49
CA ARG A 239 18.22 -3.88 9.30
C ARG A 239 18.83 -5.19 8.81
N VAL A 240 19.33 -6.00 9.73
CA VAL A 240 19.86 -7.34 9.42
C VAL A 240 18.76 -8.22 8.83
N LEU A 241 17.57 -8.26 9.44
CA LEU A 241 16.44 -9.03 8.94
C LEU A 241 16.05 -8.61 7.51
N LEU A 242 15.87 -7.32 7.26
CA LEU A 242 15.54 -6.80 5.94
C LEU A 242 16.62 -7.13 4.91
N THR A 243 17.89 -7.04 5.30
CA THR A 243 19.02 -7.40 4.44
C THR A 243 18.95 -8.89 4.05
N ILE A 244 18.72 -9.78 5.02
CA ILE A 244 18.60 -11.23 4.77
C ILE A 244 17.41 -11.51 3.84
N VAL A 245 16.27 -10.89 4.08
CA VAL A 245 15.06 -11.08 3.26
C VAL A 245 15.30 -10.63 1.81
N HIS A 246 15.89 -9.45 1.60
CA HIS A 246 16.22 -8.98 0.25
C HIS A 246 17.32 -9.80 -0.41
N ALA A 247 18.31 -10.30 0.35
CA ALA A 247 19.34 -11.20 -0.17
C ALA A 247 18.75 -12.57 -0.59
N ALA A 248 17.73 -13.05 0.12
CA ALA A 248 17.00 -14.26 -0.26
C ALA A 248 16.24 -14.06 -1.58
N VAL A 249 15.55 -12.92 -1.76
CA VAL A 249 14.89 -12.56 -3.03
C VAL A 249 15.90 -12.46 -4.18
N LEU A 250 17.04 -11.79 -3.95
CA LEU A 250 18.13 -11.69 -4.91
C LEU A 250 18.62 -13.08 -5.34
N THR A 251 18.78 -13.99 -4.38
CA THR A 251 19.26 -15.36 -4.65
C THR A 251 18.22 -16.18 -5.40
N ALA A 252 16.95 -16.10 -4.99
CA ALA A 252 15.83 -16.82 -5.59
C ALA A 252 15.60 -16.41 -7.05
N PHE A 253 15.75 -15.11 -7.35
CA PHE A 253 15.49 -14.53 -8.67
C PHE A 253 16.76 -14.03 -9.35
N ARG A 254 17.90 -14.70 -9.09
CA ARG A 254 19.23 -14.28 -9.57
C ARG A 254 19.39 -14.15 -11.09
N HIS A 255 18.52 -14.81 -11.85
CA HIS A 255 18.51 -14.77 -13.31
C HIS A 255 17.86 -13.49 -13.85
N ASN A 256 17.15 -12.74 -13.01
CA ASN A 256 16.43 -11.53 -13.37
C ASN A 256 17.22 -10.29 -12.89
N PRO A 257 17.94 -9.59 -13.79
CA PRO A 257 18.84 -8.51 -13.41
C PRO A 257 18.10 -7.32 -12.76
N PHE A 258 16.83 -7.11 -13.08
CA PHE A 258 16.04 -6.02 -12.52
C PHE A 258 15.64 -6.28 -11.07
N ILE A 259 15.26 -7.51 -10.74
CA ILE A 259 14.97 -7.91 -9.35
C ILE A 259 16.26 -7.89 -8.53
N VAL A 260 17.37 -8.37 -9.08
CA VAL A 260 18.68 -8.34 -8.42
C VAL A 260 19.09 -6.89 -8.11
N ALA A 261 19.06 -6.01 -9.12
CA ALA A 261 19.46 -4.62 -8.95
C ALA A 261 18.53 -3.86 -7.97
N SER A 262 17.22 -4.10 -8.06
CA SER A 262 16.24 -3.57 -7.10
C SER A 262 16.49 -4.06 -5.67
N SER A 263 16.81 -5.33 -5.49
CA SER A 263 17.12 -5.91 -4.17
C SER A 263 18.41 -5.33 -3.59
N CYS A 264 19.46 -5.18 -4.40
CA CYS A 264 20.69 -4.48 -3.99
C CYS A 264 20.41 -3.04 -3.56
N PHE A 265 19.59 -2.32 -4.35
CA PHE A 265 19.21 -0.95 -4.03
C PHE A 265 18.38 -0.87 -2.74
N ALA A 266 17.43 -1.79 -2.53
CA ALA A 266 16.66 -1.88 -1.31
C ALA A 266 17.55 -2.15 -0.09
N ILE A 267 18.52 -3.06 -0.20
CA ILE A 267 19.53 -3.31 0.85
C ILE A 267 20.31 -2.03 1.16
N ALA A 268 20.81 -1.31 0.14
CA ALA A 268 21.52 -0.06 0.36
C ALA A 268 20.65 0.96 1.13
N LEU A 269 19.37 1.10 0.76
CA LEU A 269 18.44 1.99 1.45
C LEU A 269 18.16 1.57 2.90
N VAL A 270 18.13 0.28 3.22
CA VAL A 270 17.99 -0.24 4.60
C VAL A 270 19.10 0.28 5.51
N TRP A 271 20.32 0.39 4.97
CA TRP A 271 21.50 0.83 5.73
C TRP A 271 21.67 2.36 5.74
N ILE A 272 21.27 3.04 4.67
CA ILE A 272 21.37 4.50 4.54
C ILE A 272 20.26 5.21 5.34
N LEU A 273 19.03 4.70 5.30
CA LEU A 273 17.88 5.33 5.96
C LEU A 273 17.78 4.84 7.41
N GLY A 274 17.64 5.79 8.34
CA GLY A 274 17.48 5.52 9.77
C GLY A 274 16.41 6.40 10.40
N LYS A 275 16.18 6.23 11.70
CA LYS A 275 15.13 6.98 12.43
C LYS A 275 15.32 8.50 12.36
N ASP A 276 16.58 8.94 12.30
CA ASP A 276 16.94 10.37 12.23
C ASP A 276 16.90 10.92 10.79
N THR A 277 16.66 10.07 9.79
CA THR A 277 16.62 10.50 8.39
C THR A 277 15.31 11.27 8.11
N PRO A 278 15.35 12.44 7.43
CA PRO A 278 14.14 13.18 7.11
C PRO A 278 13.12 12.37 6.30
N LYS A 279 11.83 12.51 6.64
CA LYS A 279 10.71 11.76 6.03
C LYS A 279 10.72 11.77 4.47
N PRO A 280 11.10 12.86 3.77
CA PRO A 280 11.14 12.85 2.31
C PRO A 280 12.07 11.80 1.70
N TYR A 281 13.19 11.45 2.34
CA TYR A 281 14.13 10.46 1.79
C TYR A 281 13.56 9.04 1.81
N PHE A 282 12.64 8.74 2.74
CA PHE A 282 11.94 7.45 2.76
C PHE A 282 11.05 7.23 1.52
N ARG A 283 10.72 8.28 0.76
CA ARG A 283 10.03 8.16 -0.53
C ARG A 283 10.89 7.43 -1.57
N LEU A 284 12.21 7.43 -1.45
CA LEU A 284 13.08 6.64 -2.32
C LEU A 284 12.88 5.14 -2.08
N SER A 285 12.72 4.72 -0.83
CA SER A 285 12.47 3.30 -0.51
C SER A 285 11.13 2.80 -1.04
N LEU A 286 10.15 3.68 -1.20
CA LEU A 286 8.86 3.38 -1.82
C LEU A 286 8.99 3.09 -3.32
N HIS A 287 9.93 3.74 -4.00
CA HIS A 287 10.16 3.61 -5.44
C HIS A 287 11.29 2.65 -5.80
N SER A 288 11.80 1.89 -4.83
CA SER A 288 12.82 0.85 -5.02
C SER A 288 12.46 -0.19 -6.09
N GLN A 289 11.18 -0.46 -6.30
CA GLN A 289 10.69 -1.30 -7.41
C GLN A 289 10.38 -0.48 -8.67
N SER A 290 9.73 0.68 -8.52
CA SER A 290 9.29 1.51 -9.65
C SER A 290 10.45 1.97 -10.54
N ILE A 291 11.61 2.31 -9.96
CA ILE A 291 12.79 2.76 -10.71
C ILE A 291 13.25 1.70 -11.71
N PHE A 292 13.33 0.44 -11.28
CA PHE A 292 13.82 -0.66 -12.12
C PHE A 292 12.79 -1.13 -13.13
N ILE A 293 11.50 -1.04 -12.80
CA ILE A 293 10.42 -1.24 -13.79
C ILE A 293 10.50 -0.20 -14.91
N VAL A 294 10.63 1.08 -14.56
CA VAL A 294 10.75 2.16 -15.55
C VAL A 294 12.03 1.98 -16.37
N THR A 295 13.13 1.59 -15.73
CA THR A 295 14.39 1.29 -16.43
C THR A 295 14.21 0.17 -17.45
N TYR A 296 13.56 -0.93 -17.08
CA TYR A 296 13.22 -2.00 -18.03
C TYR A 296 12.38 -1.48 -19.19
N ALA A 297 11.32 -0.73 -18.92
CA ALA A 297 10.44 -0.21 -19.96
C ALA A 297 11.19 0.70 -20.95
N LEU A 298 12.13 1.51 -20.46
CA LEU A 298 13.00 2.34 -21.29
C LEU A 298 13.95 1.48 -22.13
N LEU A 299 14.64 0.52 -21.52
CA LEU A 299 15.57 -0.36 -22.25
C LEU A 299 14.84 -1.15 -23.35
N LEU A 300 13.63 -1.62 -23.07
CA LEU A 300 12.77 -2.29 -24.04
C LEU A 300 12.38 -1.33 -25.18
N ALA A 301 11.92 -0.11 -24.86
CA ALA A 301 11.53 0.89 -25.85
C ALA A 301 12.68 1.32 -26.78
N PHE A 302 13.93 1.25 -26.28
CA PHE A 302 15.13 1.58 -27.05
C PHE A 302 15.80 0.35 -27.71
N ASN A 303 15.18 -0.84 -27.66
CA ASN A 303 15.75 -2.09 -28.17
C ASN A 303 17.15 -2.41 -27.62
N LEU A 304 17.34 -2.19 -26.31
CA LEU A 304 18.59 -2.45 -25.59
C LEU A 304 18.56 -3.77 -24.79
N LEU A 305 17.57 -4.62 -25.05
CA LEU A 305 17.35 -5.93 -24.40
C LEU A 305 17.35 -7.08 -25.41
#